data_AF-A0A945VV16-F1
#
_entry.id   AF-A0A945VV16-F1
#
_cell.length_a   1.000
_cell.length_b   1.000
_cell.length_c   1.000
_cell.angle_alpha   90.00
_cell.angle_beta   90.00
_cell.angle_gamma   90.00
#
_symmetry.space_group_name_H-M   'P 1'
#
loop_
_entity.id
_entity.type
_entity.pdbx_description
1 polymer ?
#
loop_
_entity_poly.entity_id
_entity_poly.type
_entity_poly.pdbx_seq_one_letter_code
_entity_poly.pdbx_strand_id
1 'polypeptide(L)'
;MNPENIKQLRKKFKCSQEELSMILGVTTATLSRWENGQASPSAKNLEQLEFLKQKLNKEDPANLKKILLIAGVSFAAMAPVGLMMSGLINKDNIVEKVKGFFSKT
;
A
#
# COMPACT_ATOMS: atom_id res chain seq x y z
N MET A 1 5.74 15.27 0.79
CA MET A 1 6.67 14.28 1.38
C MET A 1 8.00 14.33 0.63
N ASN A 2 9.16 14.30 1.29
CA ASN A 2 10.48 14.30 0.64
C ASN A 2 11.00 12.85 0.44
N PRO A 3 12.06 12.62 -0.37
CA PRO A 3 12.58 11.28 -0.66
C PRO A 3 12.92 10.45 0.58
N GLU A 4 13.57 11.06 1.55
CA GLU A 4 13.98 10.39 2.80
C GLU A 4 12.74 9.97 3.62
N ASN A 5 11.69 10.78 3.68
CA ASN A 5 10.45 10.44 4.36
C ASN A 5 9.73 9.25 3.70
N ILE A 6 9.79 9.12 2.37
CA ILE A 6 9.21 7.97 1.65
C ILE A 6 9.98 6.69 2.02
N LYS A 7 11.31 6.75 1.97
CA LYS A 7 12.19 5.64 2.33
C LYS A 7 12.03 5.21 3.79
N GLN A 8 11.90 6.18 4.70
CA GLN A 8 11.65 5.91 6.11
C GLN A 8 10.27 5.30 6.34
N LEU A 9 9.22 5.81 5.67
CA LEU A 9 7.88 5.21 5.73
C LEU A 9 7.95 3.73 5.34
N ARG A 10 8.58 3.41 4.20
CA ARG A 10 8.76 2.03 3.73
C ARG A 10 9.46 1.15 4.77
N LYS A 11 10.56 1.62 5.33
CA LYS A 11 11.33 0.89 6.35
C LYS A 11 10.51 0.65 7.61
N LYS A 12 9.77 1.66 8.09
CA LYS A 12 8.87 1.51 9.25
C LYS A 12 7.71 0.54 8.97
N PHE A 13 7.25 0.49 7.73
CA PHE A 13 6.27 -0.50 7.24
C PHE A 13 6.85 -1.91 7.08
N LYS A 14 8.17 -2.08 7.21
CA LYS A 14 8.90 -3.35 6.99
C LYS A 14 8.65 -3.94 5.59
N CYS A 15 8.64 -3.09 4.57
CA CYS A 15 8.44 -3.47 3.17
C CYS A 15 9.72 -3.36 2.32
N SER A 16 9.86 -4.22 1.32
CA SER A 16 10.77 -4.04 0.18
C SER A 16 10.26 -2.93 -0.75
N GLN A 17 11.09 -2.49 -1.70
CA GLN A 17 10.64 -1.55 -2.73
C GLN A 17 9.57 -2.19 -3.63
N GLU A 18 9.70 -3.47 -3.99
CA GLU A 18 8.64 -4.17 -4.74
C GLU A 18 7.33 -4.24 -3.95
N GLU A 19 7.38 -4.55 -2.66
CA GLU A 19 6.18 -4.66 -1.83
C GLU A 19 5.45 -3.32 -1.71
N LEU A 20 6.17 -2.25 -1.43
CA LEU A 20 5.56 -0.93 -1.34
C LEU A 20 5.06 -0.43 -2.71
N SER A 21 5.76 -0.73 -3.80
CA SER A 21 5.32 -0.34 -5.13
C SER A 21 4.02 -1.07 -5.52
N MET A 22 3.89 -2.36 -5.18
CA MET A 22 2.64 -3.11 -5.34
C MET A 22 1.50 -2.48 -4.53
N ILE A 23 1.74 -2.13 -3.26
CA ILE A 23 0.74 -1.50 -2.38
C ILE A 23 0.24 -0.16 -2.96
N LEU A 24 1.15 0.64 -3.51
CA LEU A 24 0.85 1.95 -4.10
C LEU A 24 0.29 1.85 -5.53
N GLY A 25 0.46 0.70 -6.19
CA GLY A 25 0.08 0.51 -7.60
C GLY A 25 1.00 1.25 -8.57
N VAL A 26 2.30 1.29 -8.28
CA VAL A 26 3.33 1.89 -9.15
C VAL A 26 4.44 0.87 -9.43
N THR A 27 5.30 1.16 -10.40
CA THR A 27 6.46 0.30 -10.67
C THR A 27 7.53 0.48 -9.60
N THR A 28 8.33 -0.56 -9.35
CA THR A 28 9.50 -0.49 -8.45
C THR A 28 10.47 0.62 -8.88
N ALA A 29 10.66 0.80 -10.19
CA ALA A 29 11.50 1.86 -10.75
C ALA A 29 10.96 3.27 -10.42
N THR A 30 9.64 3.47 -10.48
CA THR A 30 8.98 4.71 -10.07
C THR A 30 9.24 5.00 -8.59
N LEU A 31 9.03 4.02 -7.71
CA LEU A 31 9.28 4.18 -6.28
C LEU A 31 10.76 4.47 -5.98
N SER A 32 11.68 3.77 -6.65
CA SER A 32 13.13 4.00 -6.50
C SER A 32 13.52 5.42 -6.89
N ARG A 33 12.99 5.96 -8.00
CA ARG A 33 13.20 7.36 -8.39
C ARG A 33 12.69 8.34 -7.33
N TRP A 34 11.57 8.06 -6.69
CA TRP A 34 11.06 8.89 -5.58
C TRP A 34 11.97 8.82 -4.35
N GLU A 35 12.37 7.63 -3.92
CA GLU A 35 13.26 7.46 -2.75
C GLU A 35 14.65 8.07 -2.95
N ASN A 36 15.10 8.20 -4.20
CA ASN A 36 16.38 8.80 -4.56
C ASN A 36 16.27 10.27 -4.99
N GLY A 37 15.07 10.88 -4.95
CA GLY A 37 14.86 12.28 -5.33
C GLY A 37 14.99 12.59 -6.82
N GLN A 38 14.99 11.56 -7.67
CA GLN A 38 15.06 11.68 -9.13
C GLN A 38 13.70 12.03 -9.75
N ALA A 39 12.61 11.85 -9.02
CA ALA A 39 11.26 12.25 -9.39
C ALA A 39 10.42 12.51 -8.14
N SER A 40 9.31 13.24 -8.31
CA SER A 40 8.34 13.47 -7.23
C SER A 40 7.07 12.65 -7.44
N PRO A 41 6.40 12.18 -6.37
CA PRO A 41 5.09 11.54 -6.49
C PRO A 41 4.03 12.55 -6.97
N SER A 42 3.01 12.07 -7.67
CA SER A 42 1.83 12.88 -8.01
C SER A 42 0.99 13.20 -6.77
N ALA A 43 0.03 14.13 -6.89
CA ALA A 43 -0.90 14.46 -5.80
C ALA A 43 -1.60 13.22 -5.23
N LYS A 44 -2.14 12.36 -6.10
CA LYS A 44 -2.76 11.08 -5.73
C LYS A 44 -1.80 10.17 -4.94
N ASN A 45 -0.55 10.06 -5.38
CA ASN A 45 0.43 9.19 -4.71
C ASN A 45 0.86 9.79 -3.36
N LEU A 46 0.91 11.11 -3.24
CA LEU A 46 1.15 11.79 -1.96
C LEU A 46 0.02 11.51 -0.96
N GLU A 47 -1.24 11.56 -1.40
CA GLU A 47 -2.40 11.20 -0.55
C GLU A 47 -2.30 9.76 -0.05
N GLN A 48 -1.96 8.81 -0.92
CA GLN A 48 -1.74 7.40 -0.55
C GLN A 48 -0.62 7.24 0.48
N LEU A 49 0.51 7.94 0.31
CA LEU A 49 1.64 7.90 1.23
C LEU A 49 1.28 8.48 2.60
N GLU A 50 0.56 9.60 2.66
CA GLU A 50 0.10 10.19 3.93
C GLU A 50 -0.94 9.31 4.61
N PHE A 51 -1.83 8.67 3.87
CA PHE A 51 -2.77 7.68 4.41
C PHE A 51 -2.04 6.50 5.07
N LEU A 52 -1.05 5.90 4.38
CA LEU A 52 -0.24 4.80 4.94
C LEU A 52 0.50 5.24 6.20
N LYS A 53 1.05 6.46 6.22
CA LYS A 53 1.72 7.04 7.39
C LYS A 53 0.77 7.19 8.58
N GLN A 54 -0.46 7.67 8.36
CA GLN A 54 -1.46 7.79 9.42
C GLN A 54 -1.89 6.42 9.98
N LYS A 55 -2.02 5.42 9.12
CA LYS A 55 -2.39 4.06 9.51
C LYS A 55 -1.32 3.39 10.36
N LEU A 56 -0.05 3.59 10.01
CA LEU A 56 1.07 3.06 10.79
C LEU A 56 1.10 3.52 12.25
N ASN A 57 0.57 4.72 12.54
CA ASN A 57 0.49 5.23 13.92
C ASN A 57 -0.59 4.54 14.76
N LYS A 58 -1.50 3.77 14.13
CA LYS A 58 -2.69 3.19 14.77
C LYS A 58 -2.71 1.66 14.73
N GLU A 59 -1.93 1.05 13.87
CA GLU A 59 -1.96 -0.39 13.60
C GLU A 59 -0.54 -0.96 13.51
N ASP A 60 -0.36 -2.20 13.94
CA ASP A 60 0.93 -2.91 13.82
C ASP A 60 1.35 -3.02 12.34
N PRO A 61 2.54 -2.53 11.96
CA PRO A 61 3.06 -2.60 10.58
C PRO A 61 2.96 -3.99 9.94
N ALA A 62 3.18 -5.05 10.73
CA ALA A 62 3.14 -6.43 10.21
C ALA A 62 1.72 -6.85 9.78
N ASN A 63 0.69 -6.41 10.50
CA ASN A 63 -0.70 -6.72 10.17
C ASN A 63 -1.18 -5.91 8.96
N LEU A 64 -0.85 -4.62 8.91
CA LEU A 64 -1.14 -3.76 7.75
C LEU A 64 -0.51 -4.31 6.46
N LYS A 65 0.75 -4.75 6.52
CA LYS A 65 1.45 -5.36 5.39
C LYS A 65 0.71 -6.60 4.86
N LYS A 66 0.30 -7.51 5.75
CA LYS A 66 -0.43 -8.72 5.37
C LYS A 66 -1.75 -8.38 4.67
N ILE A 67 -2.54 -7.47 5.25
CA ILE A 67 -3.84 -7.06 4.69
C ILE A 67 -3.67 -6.49 3.27
N LEU A 68 -2.72 -5.57 3.08
CA LEU A 68 -2.53 -4.89 1.81
C LEU A 68 -1.94 -5.81 0.73
N LEU A 69 -1.02 -6.71 1.08
CA LEU A 69 -0.48 -7.67 0.12
C LEU A 69 -1.54 -8.69 -0.31
N ILE A 70 -2.35 -9.20 0.63
CA ILE A 70 -3.46 -10.12 0.31
C ILE A 70 -4.47 -9.43 -0.61
N ALA A 71 -4.84 -8.18 -0.32
CA ALA A 71 -5.73 -7.41 -1.17
C ALA A 71 -5.17 -7.19 -2.59
N GLY A 72 -3.87 -6.95 -2.73
CA GLY A 72 -3.23 -6.75 -4.04
C GLY A 72 -3.26 -7.99 -4.93
N VAL A 73 -3.14 -9.16 -4.33
CA VAL A 73 -3.22 -10.44 -5.05
C VAL A 73 -4.68 -10.77 -5.44
N SER A 74 -5.65 -10.45 -4.58
CA SER A 74 -7.07 -10.75 -4.84
C SER A 74 -7.80 -9.72 -5.72
N PHE A 75 -7.29 -8.50 -5.86
CA PHE A 75 -7.96 -7.41 -6.59
C PHE A 75 -7.03 -6.72 -7.60
N ALA A 76 -6.53 -7.47 -8.58
CA ALA A 76 -5.53 -7.03 -9.57
C ALA A 76 -5.89 -5.75 -10.37
N ALA A 77 -7.16 -5.31 -10.37
CA ALA A 77 -7.61 -4.10 -11.06
C ALA A 77 -7.34 -2.78 -10.30
N MET A 78 -7.10 -2.82 -8.98
CA MET A 78 -6.92 -1.61 -8.15
C MET A 78 -5.75 -1.77 -7.17
N ALA A 79 -5.01 -0.68 -6.95
CA ALA A 79 -3.96 -0.64 -5.94
C ALA A 79 -4.52 -0.95 -4.54
N PRO A 80 -3.86 -1.79 -3.72
CA PRO A 80 -4.31 -2.15 -2.37
C PRO A 80 -4.66 -0.98 -1.48
N VAL A 81 -3.83 0.07 -1.47
CA VAL A 81 -4.10 1.27 -0.67
C VAL A 81 -5.38 1.97 -1.14
N GLY A 82 -5.68 1.96 -2.44
CA GLY A 82 -6.90 2.53 -3.00
C GLY A 82 -8.16 1.79 -2.54
N LEU A 83 -8.11 0.46 -2.45
CA LEU A 83 -9.20 -0.36 -1.91
C LEU A 83 -9.44 -0.10 -0.43
N MET A 84 -8.37 0.11 0.34
CA MET A 84 -8.49 0.44 1.76
C MET A 84 -9.05 1.86 1.96
N MET A 85 -8.61 2.82 1.15
CA MET A 85 -9.13 4.19 1.19
C MET A 85 -10.61 4.27 0.80
N SER A 86 -11.09 3.43 -0.12
CA SER A 86 -12.51 3.37 -0.49
C SER A 86 -13.39 2.67 0.55
N GLY A 87 -12.81 2.03 1.57
CA GLY A 87 -13.53 1.25 2.58
C GLY A 87 -13.98 -0.13 2.08
N LEU A 88 -13.64 -0.53 0.85
CA LEU A 88 -13.97 -1.85 0.31
C LEU A 88 -13.27 -2.98 1.08
N ILE A 89 -12.07 -2.69 1.61
CA ILE A 89 -11.33 -3.61 2.47
C ILE A 89 -10.92 -2.91 3.78
N ASN A 90 -10.94 -3.66 4.86
CA ASN A 90 -10.38 -3.30 6.16
C ASN A 90 -9.97 -4.57 6.93
N LYS A 91 -9.39 -4.40 8.12
CA LYS A 91 -8.93 -5.52 8.95
C LYS A 91 -10.06 -6.51 9.33
N ASP A 92 -11.29 -6.02 9.43
CA ASP A 92 -12.43 -6.79 9.96
C ASP A 92 -13.10 -7.61 8.84
N ASN A 93 -13.01 -7.17 7.59
CA ASN A 93 -13.71 -7.81 6.46
C ASN A 93 -12.80 -8.44 5.40
N ILE A 94 -11.47 -8.29 5.48
CA ILE A 94 -10.54 -8.76 4.44
C ILE A 94 -10.67 -10.26 4.16
N VAL A 95 -10.83 -11.08 5.21
CA VAL A 95 -10.93 -12.54 5.07
C VAL A 95 -12.20 -12.94 4.33
N GLU A 96 -13.34 -12.32 4.65
CA GLU A 96 -14.61 -12.58 3.97
C GLU A 96 -14.59 -12.11 2.52
N LYS A 97 -14.02 -10.94 2.25
CA LYS A 97 -13.90 -10.41 0.88
C LYS A 97 -13.01 -11.29 0.01
N VAL A 98 -11.89 -11.77 0.54
CA VAL A 98 -10.98 -12.70 -0.14
C VAL A 98 -11.67 -14.04 -0.39
N LYS A 99 -12.33 -14.61 0.62
CA LYS A 99 -13.10 -15.86 0.46
C LYS A 99 -14.20 -15.72 -0.60
N GLY A 100 -14.97 -14.63 -0.55
CA GLY A 100 -16.04 -14.32 -1.51
C GLY A 100 -15.55 -14.13 -2.95
N PHE A 101 -14.30 -13.71 -3.13
CA PHE A 101 -13.67 -13.61 -4.44
C PHE A 101 -13.39 -15.01 -5.02
N PHE A 102 -12.77 -15.90 -4.23
CA PHE A 102 -12.47 -17.27 -4.66
C PHE A 102 -13.71 -18.18 -4.79
N SER A 103 -14.79 -17.89 -4.08
CA SER A 103 -16.04 -18.66 -4.18
C SER A 103 -16.92 -18.29 -5.37
N LYS A 104 -16.55 -17.26 -6.15
CA LYS A 104 -17.26 -16.83 -7.37
C LYS A 104 -16.71 -17.45 -8.66
N THR A 105 -15.79 -18.40 -8.55
CA THR A 105 -15.25 -19.19 -9.67
C THR A 105 -15.83 -20.60 -9.61
#